data_AF-A0AAU4R233-F1
#
_entry.id   AF-A0AAU4R233-F1
#
_cell.length_a   1.000
_cell.length_b   1.000
_cell.length_c   1.000
_cell.angle_alpha   90.00
_cell.angle_beta   90.00
_cell.angle_gamma   90.00
#
_symmetry.space_group_name_H-M   'P 1'
#
loop_
_entity.id
_entity.type
_entity.pdbx_description
1 polymer ?
#
loop_
_entity_poly.entity_id
_entity_poly.type
_entity_poly.pdbx_seq_one_letter_code
_entity_poly.pdbx_strand_id
1 'polypeptide(L)'
;MIVEIPAHVRELAPQLGAGVPYALKVLVGQLADDPGMGEPSALPGVLTVLVDGDVFEDCPDLTVGYVREPDRIEIRYVNPAAVAEPATDTQDQNQELEEPADPAADAVTVREVADAWRRITDWLQHHAPDSYAALRAGASPAAITALEEDLGIRIPVELRALWLLTAGDDGANGWGCLPGNRALMTLDAVAATYRLKTDAQADQDALNAIRTEDNRITVWQATWIPVFALGPADSTSGLYLDTATGYLGPWSRYNDNPVEELDTLVTYLEETADMLETPALAARDKPGLIGGTLVWLSSIDPAQEDRWQRWAD
;
A
#
# COMPACT_ATOMS: atom_id res chain seq x y z
N MET A 1 -2.68 34.05 12.02
CA MET A 1 -2.31 32.62 11.96
C MET A 1 -1.81 32.34 10.55
N ILE A 2 -0.72 31.60 10.34
CA ILE A 2 -0.24 31.27 8.98
C ILE A 2 -1.05 30.08 8.47
N VAL A 3 -1.67 30.18 7.30
CA VAL A 3 -2.43 29.06 6.70
C VAL A 3 -1.68 28.56 5.48
N GLU A 4 -1.25 27.31 5.52
CA GLU A 4 -0.48 26.66 4.46
C GLU A 4 -1.38 25.71 3.67
N ILE A 5 -1.34 25.84 2.35
CA ILE A 5 -1.90 24.85 1.42
C ILE A 5 -0.72 24.03 0.90
N PRO A 6 -0.56 22.75 1.24
CA PRO A 6 0.49 21.91 0.69
C PRO A 6 0.42 21.77 -0.84
N ALA A 7 1.54 21.41 -1.48
CA ALA A 7 1.63 21.31 -2.94
C ALA A 7 0.61 20.32 -3.53
N HIS A 8 0.43 19.15 -2.90
CA HIS A 8 -0.53 18.14 -3.34
C HIS A 8 -1.97 18.65 -3.35
N VAL A 9 -2.37 19.45 -2.34
CA VAL A 9 -3.71 20.07 -2.29
C VAL A 9 -3.88 21.12 -3.39
N ARG A 10 -2.83 21.90 -3.70
CA ARG A 10 -2.87 22.89 -4.79
C ARG A 10 -2.95 22.23 -6.18
N GLU A 11 -2.32 21.07 -6.35
CA GLU A 11 -2.33 20.31 -7.60
C GLU A 11 -3.65 19.56 -7.80
N LEU A 12 -4.29 19.11 -6.72
CA LEU A 12 -5.60 18.46 -6.76
C LEU A 12 -6.74 19.46 -7.00
N ALA A 13 -6.66 20.67 -6.45
CA ALA A 13 -7.75 21.65 -6.49
C ALA A 13 -8.32 21.93 -7.91
N PRO A 14 -7.52 22.22 -8.94
CA PRO A 14 -8.05 22.45 -10.30
C PRO A 14 -8.73 21.23 -10.92
N GLN A 15 -8.41 20.02 -10.45
CA GLN A 15 -8.98 18.77 -10.95
C GLN A 15 -10.40 18.53 -10.43
N LEU A 16 -10.74 19.14 -9.29
CA LEU A 16 -12.06 19.04 -8.66
C LEU A 16 -13.05 20.09 -9.19
N GLY A 17 -12.55 21.14 -9.84
CA GLY A 17 -13.36 22.21 -10.42
C GLY A 17 -12.54 23.48 -10.64
N ALA A 18 -12.85 24.25 -11.68
CA ALA A 18 -12.10 25.47 -12.00
C ALA A 18 -12.24 26.54 -10.90
N GLY A 19 -13.33 26.52 -10.13
CA GLY A 19 -13.57 27.42 -8.99
C GLY A 19 -12.89 27.01 -7.68
N VAL A 20 -12.48 25.74 -7.55
CA VAL A 20 -11.95 25.18 -6.29
C VAL A 20 -10.66 25.88 -5.80
N PRO A 21 -9.68 26.24 -6.66
CA PRO A 21 -8.52 27.01 -6.21
C PRO A 21 -8.89 28.37 -5.60
N TYR A 22 -9.95 29.01 -6.12
CA TYR A 22 -10.43 30.29 -5.58
C TYR A 22 -11.21 30.09 -4.27
N ALA A 23 -12.03 29.05 -4.18
CA ALA A 23 -12.72 28.66 -2.95
C ALA A 23 -11.72 28.38 -1.80
N LEU A 24 -10.64 27.63 -2.07
CA LEU A 24 -9.57 27.38 -1.10
C LEU A 24 -8.85 28.67 -0.67
N LYS A 25 -8.64 29.61 -1.60
CA LYS A 25 -8.03 30.90 -1.28
C LYS A 25 -8.92 31.73 -0.34
N VAL A 26 -10.24 31.69 -0.52
CA VAL A 26 -11.20 32.36 0.37
C VAL A 26 -11.21 31.68 1.74
N LEU A 27 -11.24 30.35 1.78
CA LEU A 27 -11.18 29.58 3.02
C LEU A 27 -9.89 29.86 3.81
N VAL A 28 -8.74 30.00 3.14
CA VAL A 28 -7.48 30.41 3.78
C VAL A 28 -7.62 31.73 4.53
N GLY A 29 -8.31 32.72 3.95
CA GLY A 29 -8.58 33.98 4.62
C GLY A 29 -9.46 33.81 5.86
N GLN A 30 -10.53 33.00 5.74
CA GLN A 30 -11.44 32.71 6.84
C GLN A 30 -10.75 31.97 7.98
N LEU A 31 -9.91 30.97 7.69
CA LEU A 31 -9.14 30.23 8.70
C LEU A 31 -8.07 31.08 9.40
N ALA A 32 -7.51 32.08 8.70
CA ALA A 32 -6.57 33.01 9.30
C ALA A 32 -7.24 33.91 10.35
N ASP A 33 -8.51 34.26 10.13
CA ASP A 33 -9.33 35.11 10.99
C ASP A 33 -10.07 34.32 12.09
N ASP A 34 -10.58 33.13 11.78
CA ASP A 34 -11.23 32.19 12.70
C ASP A 34 -10.64 30.76 12.57
N PRO A 35 -9.55 30.47 13.31
CA PRO A 35 -8.94 29.13 13.34
C PRO A 35 -9.85 28.01 13.84
N GLY A 36 -10.95 28.34 14.52
CA GLY A 36 -11.86 27.40 15.17
C GLY A 36 -13.13 27.12 14.37
N MET A 37 -13.26 27.64 13.15
CA MET A 37 -14.48 27.54 12.35
C MET A 37 -14.84 26.10 11.93
N GLY A 38 -13.88 25.18 11.93
CA GLY A 38 -14.09 23.78 11.58
C GLY A 38 -14.59 22.92 12.74
N GLU A 39 -15.29 21.85 12.41
CA GLU A 39 -15.74 20.84 13.37
C GLU A 39 -14.70 19.73 13.51
N PRO A 40 -14.53 19.13 14.70
CA PRO A 40 -13.63 17.99 14.88
C PRO A 40 -13.99 16.85 13.94
N SER A 41 -13.02 16.38 13.15
CA SER A 41 -13.20 15.25 12.26
C SER A 41 -12.84 13.93 12.95
N ALA A 42 -13.10 12.80 12.27
CA ALA A 42 -12.66 11.47 12.68
C ALA A 42 -11.13 11.29 12.67
N LEU A 43 -10.39 12.17 11.99
CA LEU A 43 -8.92 12.15 11.97
C LEU A 43 -8.36 12.90 13.20
N PRO A 44 -7.50 12.27 14.04
CA PRO A 44 -6.98 12.89 15.25
C PRO A 44 -6.29 14.24 14.97
N GLY A 45 -6.79 15.30 15.58
CA GLY A 45 -6.23 16.66 15.47
C GLY A 45 -6.60 17.42 14.18
N VAL A 46 -7.48 16.87 13.34
CA VAL A 46 -7.97 17.52 12.12
C VAL A 46 -9.38 18.08 12.34
N LEU A 47 -9.56 19.33 11.94
CA LEU A 47 -10.82 20.05 11.87
C LEU A 47 -11.30 20.09 10.41
N THR A 48 -12.60 20.03 10.19
CA THR A 48 -13.20 20.02 8.86
C THR A 48 -14.15 21.20 8.67
N VAL A 49 -14.08 21.86 7.52
CA VAL A 49 -14.99 22.92 7.10
C VAL A 49 -15.67 22.50 5.80
N LEU A 50 -16.98 22.70 5.74
CA LEU A 50 -17.75 22.62 4.51
C LEU A 50 -17.72 23.98 3.80
N VAL A 51 -17.34 23.96 2.53
CA VAL A 51 -17.39 25.11 1.63
C VAL A 51 -18.54 24.88 0.67
N ASP A 52 -19.53 25.77 0.74
CA ASP A 52 -20.64 25.83 -0.20
C ASP A 52 -20.11 26.22 -1.59
N GLY A 53 -20.23 25.28 -2.53
CA GLY A 53 -19.74 25.39 -3.90
C GLY A 53 -20.57 26.36 -4.74
N ASP A 54 -21.85 26.57 -4.42
CA ASP A 54 -22.77 27.44 -5.17
C ASP A 54 -22.35 28.91 -5.15
N VAL A 55 -21.44 29.27 -4.23
CA VAL A 55 -20.87 30.61 -4.10
C VAL A 55 -19.75 30.87 -5.13
N PHE A 56 -19.26 29.83 -5.81
CA PHE A 56 -18.12 29.88 -6.71
C PHE A 56 -18.43 29.24 -8.07
N GLU A 57 -18.01 29.89 -9.16
CA GLU A 57 -18.20 29.36 -10.53
C GLU A 57 -17.41 28.06 -10.72
N ASP A 58 -18.07 27.00 -11.23
CA ASP A 58 -17.47 25.66 -11.45
C ASP A 58 -16.79 25.07 -10.20
N CYS A 59 -17.44 25.21 -9.04
CA CYS A 59 -16.99 24.62 -7.78
C CYS A 59 -18.09 23.70 -7.21
N PRO A 60 -17.82 22.41 -6.98
CA PRO A 60 -18.73 21.60 -6.18
C PRO A 60 -18.66 22.04 -4.71
N ASP A 61 -19.62 21.61 -3.89
CA ASP A 61 -19.48 21.66 -2.45
C ASP A 61 -18.20 20.93 -2.04
N LEU A 62 -17.44 21.49 -1.11
CA LEU A 62 -16.16 20.92 -0.69
C LEU A 62 -16.15 20.63 0.80
N THR A 63 -15.53 19.52 1.14
CA THR A 63 -15.09 19.18 2.49
C THR A 63 -13.59 19.41 2.57
N VAL A 64 -13.17 20.39 3.38
CA VAL A 64 -11.76 20.75 3.55
C VAL A 64 -11.31 20.44 4.98
N GLY A 65 -10.35 19.52 5.12
CA GLY A 65 -9.74 19.19 6.40
C GLY A 65 -8.46 19.98 6.64
N TYR A 66 -8.26 20.47 7.85
CA TYR A 66 -7.05 21.18 8.25
C TYR A 66 -6.62 20.81 9.67
N VAL A 67 -5.31 20.85 9.94
CA VAL A 67 -4.76 20.74 11.29
C VAL A 67 -4.43 22.13 11.80
N ARG A 68 -4.73 22.38 13.06
CA ARG A 68 -4.35 23.61 13.75
C ARG A 68 -3.24 23.35 14.75
N GLU A 69 -2.12 24.03 14.55
CA GLU A 69 -1.03 24.17 15.51
C GLU A 69 -1.06 25.57 16.15
N PRO A 70 -0.28 25.84 17.23
CA PRO A 70 -0.36 27.11 17.96
C PRO A 70 -0.15 28.37 17.12
N ASP A 71 0.65 28.29 16.05
CA ASP A 71 1.03 29.40 15.18
C ASP A 71 0.66 29.20 13.69
N ARG A 72 0.30 27.98 13.28
CA ARG A 72 -0.01 27.64 11.89
C ARG A 72 -1.25 26.75 11.74
N ILE A 73 -1.87 26.83 10.57
CA ILE A 73 -2.92 25.94 10.09
C ILE A 73 -2.42 25.32 8.79
N GLU A 74 -2.56 24.01 8.64
CA GLU A 74 -2.18 23.31 7.42
C GLU A 74 -3.41 22.60 6.85
N ILE A 75 -3.78 22.92 5.60
CA ILE A 75 -4.84 22.20 4.89
C ILE A 75 -4.32 20.80 4.53
N ARG A 76 -5.01 19.76 4.97
CA ARG A 76 -4.62 18.36 4.76
C ARG A 76 -5.20 17.79 3.48
N TYR A 77 -6.47 18.07 3.22
CA TYR A 77 -7.20 17.54 2.08
C TYR A 77 -8.33 18.49 1.64
N VAL A 78 -8.77 18.31 0.39
CA VAL A 78 -9.96 18.92 -0.20
C VAL A 78 -10.66 17.85 -1.01
N ASN A 79 -11.93 17.58 -0.69
CA ASN A 79 -12.75 16.58 -1.37
C ASN A 79 -14.12 17.18 -1.73
N PRO A 80 -14.80 16.74 -2.80
CA PRO A 80 -16.20 17.07 -3.01
C PRO A 80 -17.05 16.56 -1.85
N ALA A 81 -18.01 17.37 -1.37
CA ALA A 81 -18.96 16.93 -0.36
C ALA A 81 -19.96 15.96 -1.02
N ALA A 82 -20.14 14.78 -0.42
CA ALA A 82 -21.09 13.78 -0.93
C ALA A 82 -22.53 14.29 -0.76
N VAL A 83 -23.24 14.45 -1.88
CA VAL A 83 -24.69 14.71 -1.87
C VAL A 83 -25.40 13.43 -1.43
N ALA A 84 -26.03 13.45 -0.26
CA ALA A 84 -26.91 12.39 0.19
C ALA A 84 -28.18 12.37 -0.68
N GLU A 85 -28.26 11.49 -1.68
CA GLU A 85 -29.54 11.21 -2.33
C GLU A 85 -30.40 10.26 -1.46
N PRO A 86 -31.72 10.50 -1.37
CA PRO A 86 -32.61 9.72 -0.53
C PRO A 86 -32.85 8.32 -1.13
N ALA A 87 -32.69 7.30 -0.27
CA ALA A 87 -33.01 5.92 -0.55
C ALA A 87 -34.40 5.77 -1.17
N THR A 88 -34.45 5.33 -2.42
CA THR A 88 -35.68 4.82 -3.04
C THR A 88 -35.51 3.33 -3.22
N ASP A 89 -36.36 2.57 -2.53
CA ASP A 89 -36.53 1.12 -2.68
C ASP A 89 -36.64 0.73 -4.15
N THR A 90 -35.68 -0.05 -4.66
CA THR A 90 -35.94 -1.02 -5.72
C THR A 90 -34.97 -2.19 -5.57
N GLN A 91 -35.39 -3.21 -4.81
CA GLN A 91 -34.94 -4.57 -5.03
C GLN A 91 -35.43 -5.02 -6.41
N ASP A 92 -34.56 -5.04 -7.42
CA ASP A 92 -34.27 -6.21 -8.25
C ASP A 92 -33.46 -5.81 -9.50
N GLN A 93 -32.40 -6.59 -9.74
CA GLN A 93 -31.74 -6.81 -11.04
C GLN A 93 -30.81 -5.71 -11.59
N ASN A 94 -29.56 -5.77 -11.13
CA ASN A 94 -28.33 -5.81 -11.95
C ASN A 94 -27.19 -6.14 -10.97
N GLN A 95 -26.96 -7.40 -10.60
CA GLN A 95 -25.95 -8.25 -11.26
C GLN A 95 -25.21 -7.52 -12.41
N GLU A 96 -24.40 -6.52 -12.08
CA GLU A 96 -23.18 -6.30 -12.83
C GLU A 96 -22.36 -7.56 -12.68
N LEU A 97 -22.32 -8.30 -13.79
CA LEU A 97 -21.54 -9.49 -13.98
C LEU A 97 -20.11 -9.24 -13.49
N GLU A 98 -19.63 -10.10 -12.59
CA GLU A 98 -18.21 -10.42 -12.54
C GLU A 98 -17.81 -10.76 -13.98
N GLU A 99 -17.14 -9.82 -14.64
CA GLU A 99 -16.56 -10.05 -15.95
C GLU A 99 -15.59 -11.23 -15.77
N PRO A 100 -15.79 -12.36 -16.48
CA PRO A 100 -14.86 -13.47 -16.36
C PRO A 100 -13.49 -12.97 -16.79
N ALA A 101 -12.49 -13.12 -15.91
CA ALA A 101 -11.10 -12.77 -16.16
C ALA A 101 -10.71 -13.11 -17.61
N ASP A 102 -10.23 -12.11 -18.35
CA ASP A 102 -9.78 -12.32 -19.72
C ASP A 102 -8.59 -13.29 -19.69
N PRO A 103 -8.74 -14.53 -20.18
CA PRO A 103 -7.67 -15.52 -20.10
C PRO A 103 -6.42 -15.10 -20.89
N ALA A 104 -6.56 -14.15 -21.83
CA ALA A 104 -5.42 -13.55 -22.51
C ALA A 104 -4.66 -12.56 -21.60
N ALA A 105 -5.37 -11.75 -20.82
CA ALA A 105 -4.77 -10.84 -19.84
C ALA A 105 -4.06 -11.63 -18.73
N ASP A 106 -4.71 -12.66 -18.18
CA ASP A 106 -4.11 -13.55 -17.18
C ASP A 106 -2.79 -14.18 -17.69
N ALA A 107 -2.78 -14.64 -18.95
CA ALA A 107 -1.60 -15.22 -19.56
C ALA A 107 -0.46 -14.21 -19.76
N VAL A 108 -0.77 -12.93 -19.97
CA VAL A 108 0.22 -11.85 -20.04
C VAL A 108 0.79 -11.60 -18.65
N THR A 109 -0.06 -11.42 -17.64
CA THR A 109 0.36 -11.20 -16.24
C THR A 109 1.27 -12.32 -15.73
N VAL A 110 0.93 -13.59 -16.01
CA VAL A 110 1.78 -14.74 -15.63
C VAL A 110 3.17 -14.65 -16.26
N ARG A 111 3.26 -14.20 -17.51
CA ARG A 111 4.55 -14.06 -18.21
C ARG A 111 5.36 -12.91 -17.65
N GLU A 112 4.73 -11.77 -17.35
CA GLU A 112 5.40 -10.61 -16.77
C GLU A 112 5.99 -10.94 -15.39
N VAL A 113 5.22 -11.59 -14.50
CA VAL A 113 5.73 -12.09 -13.22
C VAL A 113 6.90 -13.05 -13.42
N ALA A 114 6.77 -14.01 -14.34
CA ALA A 114 7.82 -15.00 -14.58
C ALA A 114 9.10 -14.37 -15.16
N ASP A 115 8.97 -13.41 -16.07
CA ASP A 115 10.10 -12.72 -16.69
C ASP A 115 10.81 -11.80 -15.69
N ALA A 116 10.06 -11.01 -14.89
CA ALA A 116 10.63 -10.17 -13.83
C ALA A 116 11.31 -11.00 -12.75
N TRP A 117 10.66 -12.06 -12.26
CA TRP A 117 11.26 -12.94 -11.25
C TRP A 117 12.51 -13.65 -11.77
N ARG A 118 12.52 -14.11 -13.04
CA ARG A 118 13.70 -14.70 -13.65
C ARG A 118 14.88 -13.73 -13.66
N ARG A 119 14.67 -12.48 -14.06
CA ARG A 119 15.70 -11.41 -14.05
C ARG A 119 16.29 -11.21 -12.65
N ILE A 120 15.44 -11.11 -11.63
CA ILE A 120 15.87 -11.04 -10.22
C ILE A 120 16.72 -12.25 -9.86
N THR A 121 16.22 -13.47 -10.11
CA THR A 121 16.92 -14.69 -9.71
C THR A 121 18.23 -14.93 -10.46
N ASP A 122 18.28 -14.60 -11.75
CA ASP A 122 19.50 -14.70 -12.56
C ASP A 122 20.54 -13.72 -12.03
N TRP A 123 20.16 -12.49 -11.71
CA TRP A 123 21.04 -11.52 -11.08
C TRP A 123 21.58 -12.04 -9.73
N LEU A 124 20.68 -12.51 -8.86
CA LEU A 124 21.06 -13.05 -7.54
C LEU A 124 22.04 -14.23 -7.67
N GLN A 125 21.81 -15.14 -8.61
CA GLN A 125 22.69 -16.29 -8.81
C GLN A 125 24.13 -15.88 -9.16
N HIS A 126 24.30 -14.80 -9.93
CA HIS A 126 25.62 -14.32 -10.35
C HIS A 126 26.30 -13.40 -9.34
N HIS A 127 25.52 -12.58 -8.63
CA HIS A 127 26.03 -11.44 -7.86
C HIS A 127 25.85 -11.57 -6.34
N ALA A 128 24.84 -12.33 -5.89
CA ALA A 128 24.52 -12.55 -4.49
C ALA A 128 24.10 -14.00 -4.23
N PRO A 129 25.00 -14.99 -4.42
CA PRO A 129 24.66 -16.41 -4.40
C PRO A 129 24.11 -16.88 -3.05
N ASP A 130 24.49 -16.25 -1.93
CA ASP A 130 23.93 -16.55 -0.62
C ASP A 130 22.46 -16.13 -0.53
N SER A 131 22.11 -14.96 -1.07
CA SER A 131 20.72 -14.50 -1.18
C SER A 131 19.91 -15.39 -2.13
N TYR A 132 20.50 -15.83 -3.24
CA TYR A 132 19.86 -16.80 -4.14
C TYR A 132 19.58 -18.13 -3.43
N ALA A 133 20.54 -18.64 -2.65
CA ALA A 133 20.42 -19.91 -1.93
C ALA A 133 19.37 -19.89 -0.82
N ALA A 134 18.98 -18.71 -0.34
CA ALA A 134 17.92 -18.52 0.66
C ALA A 134 16.50 -18.60 0.08
N LEU A 135 16.35 -18.50 -1.25
CA LEU A 135 15.07 -18.63 -1.92
C LEU A 135 14.59 -20.09 -1.89
N ARG A 136 13.33 -20.28 -1.53
CA ARG A 136 12.70 -21.59 -1.57
C ARG A 136 12.32 -21.97 -3.00
N ALA A 137 12.34 -23.27 -3.27
CA ALA A 137 11.74 -23.82 -4.47
C ALA A 137 10.26 -23.44 -4.56
N GLY A 138 9.75 -23.34 -5.80
CA GLY A 138 8.35 -23.06 -6.07
C GLY A 138 7.38 -23.99 -5.37
N ALA A 139 6.24 -23.44 -4.95
CA ALA A 139 5.16 -24.17 -4.32
C ALA A 139 4.48 -25.09 -5.33
N SER A 140 3.96 -26.21 -4.85
CA SER A 140 3.10 -27.06 -5.68
C SER A 140 1.73 -26.40 -5.87
N PRO A 141 1.04 -26.62 -7.01
CA PRO A 141 -0.32 -26.12 -7.22
C PRO A 141 -1.29 -26.55 -6.11
N ALA A 142 -1.13 -27.77 -5.58
CA ALA A 142 -1.95 -28.31 -4.49
C ALA A 142 -1.74 -27.54 -3.17
N ALA A 143 -0.51 -27.11 -2.87
CA ALA A 143 -0.23 -26.30 -1.69
C ALA A 143 -0.86 -24.91 -1.79
N ILE A 144 -0.85 -24.30 -2.99
CA ILE A 144 -1.50 -23.01 -3.23
C ILE A 144 -3.02 -23.15 -3.10
N THR A 145 -3.63 -24.21 -3.65
CA THR A 145 -5.06 -24.46 -3.49
C THR A 145 -5.45 -24.73 -2.03
N ALA A 146 -4.64 -25.45 -1.27
CA ALA A 146 -4.88 -25.63 0.16
C ALA A 146 -4.83 -24.29 0.92
N LEU A 147 -3.94 -23.37 0.51
CA LEU A 147 -3.91 -22.02 1.06
C LEU A 147 -5.18 -21.22 0.69
N GLU A 148 -5.66 -21.27 -0.56
CA GLU A 148 -6.94 -20.64 -0.95
C GLU A 148 -8.09 -21.11 -0.07
N GLU A 149 -8.16 -22.42 0.19
CA GLU A 149 -9.18 -23.02 1.05
C GLU A 149 -9.07 -22.56 2.51
N ASP A 150 -7.85 -22.45 3.05
CA ASP A 150 -7.60 -21.98 4.44
C ASP A 150 -7.91 -20.49 4.61
N LEU A 151 -7.57 -19.66 3.61
CA LEU A 151 -7.84 -18.22 3.63
C LEU A 151 -9.31 -17.90 3.34
N GLY A 152 -10.00 -18.76 2.58
CA GLY A 152 -11.34 -18.49 2.06
C GLY A 152 -11.36 -17.42 0.95
N ILE A 153 -10.21 -17.18 0.31
CA ILE A 153 -10.02 -16.16 -0.74
C ILE A 153 -9.44 -16.84 -1.97
N ARG A 154 -9.89 -16.42 -3.16
CA ARG A 154 -9.24 -16.78 -4.42
C ARG A 154 -7.91 -16.04 -4.55
N ILE A 155 -6.81 -16.76 -4.72
CA ILE A 155 -5.48 -16.15 -4.90
C ILE A 155 -5.42 -15.55 -6.32
N PRO A 156 -5.03 -14.26 -6.46
CA PRO A 156 -4.83 -13.62 -7.76
C PRO A 156 -3.78 -14.32 -8.62
N VAL A 157 -3.91 -14.20 -9.95
CA VAL A 157 -3.11 -14.96 -10.90
C VAL A 157 -1.62 -14.63 -10.81
N GLU A 158 -1.28 -13.37 -10.58
CA GLU A 158 0.06 -12.84 -10.39
C GLU A 158 0.75 -13.43 -9.16
N LEU A 159 0.03 -13.53 -8.05
CA LEU A 159 0.56 -14.06 -6.79
C LEU A 159 0.72 -15.59 -6.87
N ARG A 160 -0.23 -16.28 -7.50
CA ARG A 160 -0.10 -17.70 -7.83
C ARG A 160 1.11 -17.96 -8.71
N ALA A 161 1.33 -17.15 -9.75
CA ALA A 161 2.48 -17.28 -10.64
C ALA A 161 3.80 -17.13 -9.88
N LEU A 162 3.90 -16.13 -9.00
CA LEU A 162 5.09 -15.93 -8.15
C LEU A 162 5.32 -17.13 -7.22
N TRP A 163 4.29 -17.62 -6.53
CA TRP A 163 4.43 -18.74 -5.61
C TRP A 163 4.79 -20.06 -6.29
N LEU A 164 4.38 -20.27 -7.55
CA LEU A 164 4.83 -21.41 -8.34
C LEU A 164 6.32 -21.35 -8.69
N LEU A 165 6.93 -20.16 -8.67
CA LEU A 165 8.37 -19.96 -8.91
C LEU A 165 9.17 -19.99 -7.62
N THR A 166 8.64 -19.43 -6.52
CA THR A 166 9.29 -19.43 -5.21
C THR A 166 8.27 -19.49 -4.06
N ALA A 167 8.44 -20.45 -3.14
CA ALA A 167 7.54 -20.59 -1.98
C ALA A 167 7.96 -19.76 -0.75
N GLY A 168 8.74 -18.70 -0.97
CA GLY A 168 9.21 -17.79 0.06
C GLY A 168 10.72 -17.57 0.06
N ASP A 169 11.15 -16.63 0.87
CA ASP A 169 12.53 -16.21 1.05
C ASP A 169 12.91 -16.36 2.53
N ASP A 170 13.81 -17.30 2.84
CA ASP A 170 14.31 -17.50 4.22
C ASP A 170 15.35 -16.44 4.62
N GLY A 171 15.79 -15.63 3.65
CA GLY A 171 16.79 -14.59 3.81
C GLY A 171 18.21 -15.09 3.98
N ALA A 172 19.15 -14.26 3.56
CA ALA A 172 20.57 -14.47 3.82
C ALA A 172 21.04 -13.43 4.84
N ASN A 173 21.66 -13.89 5.93
CA ASN A 173 22.13 -13.03 7.02
C ASN A 173 21.05 -12.09 7.61
N GLY A 174 19.78 -12.49 7.54
CA GLY A 174 18.65 -11.71 8.05
C GLY A 174 18.07 -10.69 7.07
N TRP A 175 18.57 -10.63 5.83
CA TRP A 175 18.05 -9.77 4.78
C TRP A 175 17.31 -10.58 3.72
N GLY A 176 16.10 -10.15 3.37
CA GLY A 176 15.39 -10.64 2.20
C GLY A 176 15.90 -9.99 0.92
N CYS A 177 15.59 -10.61 -0.21
CA CYS A 177 16.11 -10.20 -1.52
C CYS A 177 15.36 -9.01 -2.16
N LEU A 178 14.22 -8.59 -1.61
CA LEU A 178 13.38 -7.53 -2.17
C LEU A 178 13.66 -6.16 -1.53
N PRO A 179 13.31 -5.05 -2.20
CA PRO A 179 13.53 -3.68 -1.69
C PRO A 179 13.11 -3.50 -0.23
N GLY A 180 13.86 -2.71 0.53
CA GLY A 180 13.70 -2.60 1.99
C GLY A 180 14.15 -3.85 2.76
N ASN A 181 14.95 -4.73 2.15
CA ASN A 181 15.34 -6.04 2.72
C ASN A 181 14.14 -6.94 3.04
N ARG A 182 13.01 -6.72 2.34
CA ARG A 182 11.77 -7.47 2.49
C ARG A 182 11.95 -8.91 1.99
N ALA A 183 11.18 -9.81 2.58
CA ALA A 183 11.19 -11.22 2.22
C ALA A 183 9.79 -11.66 1.75
N LEU A 184 9.74 -12.47 0.68
CA LEU A 184 8.51 -13.16 0.30
C LEU A 184 8.13 -14.14 1.40
N MET A 185 6.93 -13.98 1.94
CA MET A 185 6.44 -14.85 2.99
C MET A 185 6.22 -16.27 2.48
N THR A 186 6.53 -17.23 3.34
CA THR A 186 6.18 -18.64 3.11
C THR A 186 4.67 -18.83 3.22
N LEU A 187 4.10 -19.82 2.53
CA LEU A 187 2.64 -20.05 2.57
C LEU A 187 2.10 -20.24 4.00
N ASP A 188 2.86 -20.91 4.88
CA ASP A 188 2.50 -21.08 6.29
C ASP A 188 2.50 -19.75 7.05
N ALA A 189 3.48 -18.87 6.76
CA ALA A 189 3.55 -17.54 7.36
C ALA A 189 2.39 -16.65 6.86
N VAL A 190 2.03 -16.76 5.58
CA VAL A 190 0.85 -16.07 5.01
C VAL A 190 -0.42 -16.48 5.77
N ALA A 191 -0.67 -17.78 5.90
CA ALA A 191 -1.83 -18.31 6.63
C ALA A 191 -1.84 -17.88 8.11
N ALA A 192 -0.69 -17.95 8.79
CA ALA A 192 -0.57 -17.54 10.19
C ALA A 192 -0.85 -16.05 10.37
N THR A 193 -0.26 -15.19 9.54
CA THR A 193 -0.46 -13.74 9.60
C THR A 193 -1.88 -13.35 9.23
N TYR A 194 -2.45 -13.96 8.18
CA TYR A 194 -3.82 -13.68 7.77
C TYR A 194 -4.83 -14.04 8.88
N ARG A 195 -4.68 -15.20 9.53
CA ARG A 195 -5.51 -15.58 10.69
C ARG A 195 -5.35 -14.59 11.83
N LEU A 196 -4.12 -14.28 12.22
CA LEU A 196 -3.83 -13.32 13.29
C LEU A 196 -4.48 -11.95 13.02
N LYS A 197 -4.42 -11.49 11.77
CA LYS A 197 -4.99 -10.20 11.36
C LYS A 197 -6.50 -10.21 11.27
N THR A 198 -7.08 -11.31 10.80
CA THR A 198 -8.54 -11.52 10.79
C THR A 198 -9.09 -11.55 12.21
N ASP A 199 -8.42 -12.25 13.13
CA ASP A 199 -8.78 -12.25 14.55
C ASP A 199 -8.68 -10.85 15.16
N ALA A 200 -7.62 -10.10 14.85
CA ALA A 200 -7.46 -8.72 15.29
C ALA A 200 -8.56 -7.80 14.74
N GLN A 201 -9.01 -8.01 13.49
CA GLN A 201 -10.15 -7.27 12.94
C GLN A 201 -11.46 -7.66 13.64
N ALA A 202 -11.68 -8.94 13.96
CA ALA A 202 -12.87 -9.37 14.70
C ALA A 202 -12.94 -8.74 16.11
N ASP A 203 -11.80 -8.68 16.81
CA ASP A 203 -11.68 -7.96 18.08
C ASP A 203 -11.94 -6.44 17.89
N GLN A 204 -11.41 -5.87 16.82
CA GLN A 204 -11.63 -4.46 16.47
C GLN A 204 -13.10 -4.20 16.10
N ASP A 205 -13.81 -5.15 15.49
CA ASP A 205 -15.22 -5.04 15.14
C ASP A 205 -16.12 -5.02 16.38
N ALA A 206 -15.77 -5.81 17.40
CA ALA A 206 -16.44 -5.73 18.70
C ALA A 206 -16.28 -4.34 19.35
N LEU A 207 -15.12 -3.70 19.17
CA LEU A 207 -14.90 -2.31 19.59
C LEU A 207 -15.62 -1.31 18.68
N ASN A 208 -15.70 -1.57 17.38
CA ASN A 208 -16.40 -0.74 16.40
C ASN A 208 -17.92 -0.75 16.58
N ALA A 209 -18.49 -1.82 17.15
CA ALA A 209 -19.93 -1.95 17.39
C ALA A 209 -20.50 -0.87 18.34
N ILE A 210 -19.66 -0.31 19.22
CA ILE A 210 -20.04 0.79 20.13
C ILE A 210 -19.62 2.17 19.61
N ARG A 211 -18.98 2.24 18.45
CA ARG A 211 -18.53 3.49 17.82
C ARG A 211 -19.53 3.96 16.78
N THR A 212 -19.55 5.27 16.55
CA THR A 212 -20.17 5.85 15.36
C THR A 212 -19.45 5.36 14.11
N GLU A 213 -20.15 5.33 12.99
CA GLU A 213 -19.62 4.81 11.72
C GLU A 213 -18.30 5.49 11.32
N ASP A 214 -18.22 6.81 11.49
CA ASP A 214 -17.03 7.62 11.20
C ASP A 214 -15.81 7.29 12.08
N ASN A 215 -16.02 6.64 13.23
CA ASN A 215 -14.96 6.26 14.17
C ASN A 215 -14.60 4.77 14.12
N ARG A 216 -15.19 4.01 13.18
CA ARG A 216 -14.81 2.62 12.97
C ARG A 216 -13.39 2.57 12.43
N ILE A 217 -12.61 1.64 12.96
CA ILE A 217 -11.24 1.42 12.52
C ILE A 217 -11.18 0.08 11.81
N THR A 218 -10.65 0.10 10.59
CA THR A 218 -10.29 -1.11 9.85
C THR A 218 -8.79 -1.32 10.02
N VAL A 219 -8.42 -2.43 10.65
CA VAL A 219 -7.02 -2.87 10.83
C VAL A 219 -6.65 -3.98 9.86
N TRP A 220 -7.65 -4.63 9.25
CA TRP A 220 -7.49 -5.66 8.22
C TRP A 220 -8.77 -5.78 7.38
N GLN A 221 -8.62 -6.04 6.08
CA GLN A 221 -9.74 -6.43 5.22
C GLN A 221 -9.60 -7.90 4.80
N ALA A 222 -10.74 -8.57 4.61
CA ALA A 222 -10.77 -9.96 4.16
C ALA A 222 -10.19 -10.14 2.74
N THR A 223 -10.02 -9.08 1.96
CA THR A 223 -9.40 -9.12 0.63
C THR A 223 -7.89 -8.97 0.68
N TRP A 224 -7.31 -8.65 1.84
CA TRP A 224 -5.88 -8.41 1.97
C TRP A 224 -5.14 -9.73 2.26
N ILE A 225 -4.28 -10.15 1.34
CA ILE A 225 -3.40 -11.32 1.52
C ILE A 225 -2.01 -10.80 1.89
N PRO A 226 -1.43 -11.14 3.05
CA PRO A 226 -0.07 -10.72 3.37
C PRO A 226 0.92 -11.45 2.43
N VAL A 227 1.80 -10.72 1.76
CA VAL A 227 2.71 -11.28 0.73
C VAL A 227 4.18 -11.13 1.13
N PHE A 228 4.57 -9.94 1.54
CA PHE A 228 5.96 -9.64 1.92
C PHE A 228 6.03 -9.29 3.39
N ALA A 229 7.04 -9.78 4.09
CA ALA A 229 7.40 -9.32 5.42
C ALA A 229 8.50 -8.26 5.34
N LEU A 230 8.61 -7.38 6.35
CA LEU A 230 9.69 -6.38 6.44
C LEU A 230 11.08 -7.02 6.43
N GLY A 231 11.17 -8.26 6.91
CA GLY A 231 12.34 -9.12 6.75
C GLY A 231 11.97 -10.59 6.94
N PRO A 232 12.91 -11.51 6.69
CA PRO A 232 12.64 -12.96 6.69
C PRO A 232 12.11 -13.52 8.01
N ALA A 233 12.52 -12.92 9.13
CA ALA A 233 12.07 -13.29 10.48
C ALA A 233 10.95 -12.38 11.03
N ASP A 234 10.50 -11.39 10.25
CA ASP A 234 9.48 -10.45 10.68
C ASP A 234 8.07 -11.01 10.43
N SER A 235 7.20 -10.90 11.42
CA SER A 235 5.76 -11.23 11.32
C SER A 235 4.87 -10.08 11.76
N THR A 236 5.47 -8.90 11.94
CA THR A 236 4.85 -7.72 12.54
C THR A 236 4.54 -6.65 11.52
N SER A 237 5.24 -6.61 10.39
CA SER A 237 4.95 -5.66 9.32
C SER A 237 5.38 -6.17 7.96
N GLY A 238 4.83 -5.58 6.90
CA GLY A 238 5.04 -6.05 5.56
C GLY A 238 4.14 -5.38 4.53
N LEU A 239 3.98 -6.04 3.39
CA LEU A 239 3.05 -5.66 2.34
C LEU A 239 1.99 -6.76 2.14
N TYR A 240 0.75 -6.35 1.94
CA TYR A 240 -0.34 -7.22 1.51
C TYR A 240 -0.59 -6.97 0.02
N LEU A 241 -1.23 -7.93 -0.65
CA LEU A 241 -1.90 -7.75 -1.93
C LEU A 241 -3.41 -7.71 -1.67
N ASP A 242 -4.07 -6.65 -2.11
CA ASP A 242 -5.53 -6.54 -2.03
C ASP A 242 -6.17 -7.18 -3.25
N THR A 243 -6.91 -8.27 -3.07
CA THR A 243 -7.56 -8.98 -4.16
C THR A 243 -8.71 -8.19 -4.80
N ALA A 244 -9.22 -7.16 -4.14
CA ALA A 244 -10.25 -6.28 -4.71
C ALA A 244 -9.68 -5.26 -5.70
N THR A 245 -8.45 -4.82 -5.49
CA THR A 245 -7.86 -3.72 -6.25
C THR A 245 -6.66 -4.13 -7.10
N GLY A 246 -6.01 -5.25 -6.76
CA GLY A 246 -4.77 -5.74 -7.39
C GLY A 246 -3.51 -5.00 -6.94
N TYR A 247 -3.63 -4.08 -5.99
CA TYR A 247 -2.50 -3.29 -5.49
C TYR A 247 -1.92 -3.87 -4.20
N LEU A 248 -0.63 -3.65 -4.04
CA LEU A 248 0.06 -3.82 -2.78
C LEU A 248 -0.32 -2.70 -1.82
N GLY A 249 -0.17 -2.97 -0.53
CA GLY A 249 -0.31 -1.95 0.51
C GLY A 249 0.40 -2.38 1.78
N PRO A 250 0.84 -1.44 2.63
CA PRO A 250 1.56 -1.79 3.84
C PRO A 250 0.61 -2.28 4.93
N TRP A 251 1.09 -3.25 5.72
CA TRP A 251 0.48 -3.60 6.99
C TRP A 251 1.51 -3.57 8.10
N SER A 252 1.07 -3.20 9.30
CA SER A 252 1.88 -3.32 10.52
C SER A 252 1.02 -3.82 11.68
N ARG A 253 1.63 -4.38 12.71
CA ARG A 253 0.98 -4.85 13.93
C ARG A 253 0.22 -3.72 14.63
N TYR A 254 0.73 -2.50 14.52
CA TYR A 254 0.18 -1.32 15.18
C TYR A 254 -0.72 -0.49 14.26
N ASN A 255 -0.95 -0.95 13.02
CA ASN A 255 -1.67 -0.21 12.00
C ASN A 255 -1.06 1.19 11.77
N ASP A 256 0.27 1.24 11.74
CA ASP A 256 1.01 2.48 11.49
C ASP A 256 0.65 3.00 10.10
N ASN A 257 0.45 4.32 10.00
CA ASN A 257 -0.10 5.01 8.84
C ASN A 257 0.45 4.45 7.51
N PRO A 258 -0.39 3.92 6.60
CA PRO A 258 0.08 3.39 5.34
C PRO A 258 0.65 4.55 4.51
N VAL A 259 1.97 4.60 4.33
CA VAL A 259 2.52 5.25 3.15
C VAL A 259 2.00 4.43 1.97
N GLU A 260 1.17 5.03 1.13
CA GLU A 260 0.52 4.39 -0.02
C GLU A 260 1.57 3.88 -1.03
N GLU A 261 2.17 2.71 -0.77
CA GLU A 261 2.84 1.91 -1.80
C GLU A 261 1.75 1.21 -2.62
N LEU A 262 1.16 1.92 -3.57
CA LEU A 262 0.12 1.42 -4.48
C LEU A 262 0.74 0.89 -5.79
N ASP A 263 1.60 -0.12 -5.69
CA ASP A 263 2.09 -0.84 -6.86
C ASP A 263 1.29 -2.13 -7.08
N THR A 264 1.13 -2.53 -8.33
CA THR A 264 0.77 -3.93 -8.60
C THR A 264 1.95 -4.84 -8.28
N LEU A 265 1.71 -6.13 -8.04
CA LEU A 265 2.79 -7.10 -7.85
C LEU A 265 3.74 -7.15 -9.06
N VAL A 266 3.21 -7.01 -10.27
CA VAL A 266 4.00 -6.97 -11.51
C VAL A 266 4.96 -5.78 -11.49
N THR A 267 4.43 -4.57 -11.30
CA THR A 267 5.22 -3.33 -11.26
C THR A 267 6.30 -3.41 -10.19
N TYR A 268 5.96 -3.91 -9.00
CA TYR A 268 6.92 -4.06 -7.91
C TYR A 268 8.10 -5.00 -8.27
N LEU A 269 7.82 -6.13 -8.91
CA LEU A 269 8.85 -7.08 -9.34
C LEU A 269 9.67 -6.56 -10.52
N GLU A 270 9.05 -5.90 -11.50
CA GLU A 270 9.74 -5.30 -12.64
C GLU A 270 10.70 -4.19 -12.20
N GLU A 271 10.23 -3.28 -11.35
CA GLU A 271 11.10 -2.23 -10.80
C GLU A 271 12.22 -2.83 -9.94
N THR A 272 11.95 -3.90 -9.19
CA THR A 272 13.00 -4.62 -8.45
C THR A 272 14.06 -5.17 -9.40
N ALA A 273 13.65 -5.81 -10.50
CA ALA A 273 14.58 -6.31 -11.51
C ALA A 273 15.41 -5.17 -12.12
N ASP A 274 14.76 -4.06 -12.49
CA ASP A 274 15.42 -2.89 -13.08
C ASP A 274 16.41 -2.24 -12.10
N MET A 275 16.08 -2.16 -10.80
CA MET A 275 16.99 -1.66 -9.77
C MET A 275 18.23 -2.53 -9.59
N LEU A 276 18.10 -3.86 -9.71
CA LEU A 276 19.21 -4.80 -9.64
C LEU A 276 20.10 -4.73 -10.89
N GLU A 277 19.49 -4.70 -12.08
CA GLU A 277 20.20 -4.68 -13.36
C GLU A 277 20.79 -3.31 -13.71
N THR A 278 20.26 -2.22 -13.16
CA THR A 278 20.79 -0.87 -13.36
C THR A 278 20.70 -0.03 -12.08
N PRO A 279 21.52 -0.33 -11.05
CA PRO A 279 21.49 0.34 -9.74
C PRO A 279 21.80 1.84 -9.78
N ALA A 280 22.41 2.30 -10.87
CA ALA A 280 22.66 3.72 -11.09
C ALA A 280 21.36 4.53 -11.24
N LEU A 281 20.30 3.91 -11.75
CA LEU A 281 19.00 4.52 -12.03
C LEU A 281 17.94 4.19 -10.98
N ALA A 282 18.29 3.41 -9.95
CA ALA A 282 17.36 3.01 -8.91
C ALA A 282 16.82 4.22 -8.13
N ALA A 283 15.51 4.45 -8.25
CA ALA A 283 14.84 5.64 -7.70
C ALA A 283 14.31 5.42 -6.27
N ARG A 284 13.92 4.19 -5.93
CA ARG A 284 13.25 3.86 -4.66
C ARG A 284 14.22 3.39 -3.60
N ASP A 285 15.04 2.40 -3.92
CA ASP A 285 16.02 1.84 -3.01
C ASP A 285 17.28 1.45 -3.78
N LYS A 286 18.42 1.36 -3.09
CA LYS A 286 19.71 1.09 -3.74
C LYS A 286 20.18 -0.31 -3.33
N PRO A 287 20.35 -1.23 -4.30
CA PRO A 287 20.94 -2.52 -4.01
C PRO A 287 22.46 -2.38 -3.86
N GLY A 288 23.01 -3.17 -2.95
CA GLY A 288 24.44 -3.35 -2.77
C GLY A 288 24.71 -4.64 -2.03
N LEU A 289 25.96 -4.87 -1.68
CA LEU A 289 26.40 -6.11 -1.07
C LEU A 289 27.03 -5.86 0.30
N ILE A 290 26.72 -6.72 1.26
CA ILE A 290 27.48 -6.89 2.50
C ILE A 290 27.95 -8.35 2.56
N GLY A 291 29.26 -8.56 2.44
CA GLY A 291 29.84 -9.90 2.53
C GLY A 291 29.35 -10.86 1.43
N GLY A 292 28.95 -10.36 0.27
CA GLY A 292 28.39 -11.18 -0.83
C GLY A 292 26.88 -11.44 -0.73
N THR A 293 26.21 -10.92 0.28
CA THR A 293 24.75 -10.95 0.42
C THR A 293 24.14 -9.66 -0.11
N LEU A 294 23.04 -9.75 -0.86
CA LEU A 294 22.26 -8.58 -1.28
C LEU A 294 21.68 -7.87 -0.07
N VAL A 295 21.89 -6.56 0.00
CA VAL A 295 21.29 -5.69 1.00
C VAL A 295 20.88 -4.36 0.36
N TRP A 296 19.65 -3.96 0.63
CA TRP A 296 19.05 -2.71 0.21
C TRP A 296 19.29 -1.60 1.23
N LEU A 297 19.73 -0.44 0.75
CA LEU A 297 20.27 0.63 1.58
C LEU A 297 19.24 1.22 2.57
N SER A 298 17.97 1.32 2.17
CA SER A 298 16.93 1.98 2.98
C SER A 298 16.73 1.37 4.38
N SER A 299 17.08 0.09 4.53
CA SER A 299 16.79 -0.73 5.73
C SER A 299 18.06 -1.33 6.33
N ILE A 300 19.21 -0.71 6.08
CA ILE A 300 20.49 -1.04 6.73
C ILE A 300 20.58 -0.34 8.08
N ASP A 301 21.05 -1.08 9.09
CA ASP A 301 21.50 -0.49 10.35
C ASP A 301 22.65 0.50 10.05
N PRO A 302 22.58 1.77 10.47
CA PRO A 302 23.65 2.75 10.27
C PRO A 302 25.04 2.24 10.69
N ALA A 303 25.12 1.33 11.67
CA ALA A 303 26.39 0.71 12.09
C ALA A 303 27.00 -0.26 11.05
N GLN A 304 26.22 -0.72 10.08
CA GLN A 304 26.64 -1.60 8.99
C GLN A 304 26.82 -0.86 7.66
N GLU A 305 26.48 0.43 7.57
CA GLU A 305 26.51 1.21 6.33
C GLU A 305 27.92 1.28 5.71
N ASP A 306 28.97 1.39 6.53
CA ASP A 306 30.37 1.39 6.06
C ASP A 306 30.80 0.06 5.39
N ARG A 307 30.08 -1.04 5.66
CA ARG A 307 30.34 -2.35 5.07
C ARG A 307 29.56 -2.57 3.78
N TRP A 308 28.56 -1.72 3.53
CA TRP A 308 27.72 -1.79 2.35
C TRP A 308 28.50 -1.27 1.14
N GLN A 309 28.65 -2.16 0.16
CA GLN A 309 29.30 -1.83 -1.10
C GLN A 309 28.23 -1.68 -2.14
N ARG A 310 28.09 -0.45 -2.67
CA ARG A 310 27.18 -0.19 -3.78
C ARG A 310 27.51 -1.14 -4.93
N TRP A 311 26.49 -1.80 -5.47
CA TRP A 311 26.67 -2.54 -6.71
C TRP A 311 26.93 -1.56 -7.84
N ALA A 312 28.04 -1.75 -8.56
CA ALA A 312 28.40 -0.96 -9.73
C ALA A 312 28.54 -1.92 -10.91
N ASP A 313 27.88 -1.57 -12.02
CA ASP A 313 27.92 -2.31 -13.29
C ASP A 313 29.33 -2.42 -13.88
#